data_AF-Q0U4Y8-F1
#
_entry.id   AF-Q0U4Y8-F1
#
_cell.length_a   1.000
_cell.length_b   1.000
_cell.length_c   1.000
_cell.angle_alpha   90.00
_cell.angle_beta   90.00
_cell.angle_gamma   90.00
#
_symmetry.space_group_name_H-M   'P 1'
#
loop_
_entity.id
_entity.type
_entity.pdbx_description
1 polymer ?
#
loop_
_entity_poly.entity_id
_entity_poly.type
_entity_poly.pdbx_seq_one_letter_code
_entity_poly.pdbx_strand_id
1 'polypeptide(L)'
;MSSTHQTRESQGSRPTSPVQPTDTASTTANLLKEEQPYSRDPFAPNYRYLGFTEQQKAGWVEEWPFPLVPNYWEIIGSVEHAEYSRTKDQLDVLLRERGLYEHFYEILYGPFKSAGDDKTEALEPQTRDRVAEAREYLKTAGDSEPLLWRAEEVWRLNKWRQPVNRGDVKVEKLLEVGDVIGYNWIRMLQGIHDWVKYREGVATAGEDTRKEQKSGG
;
A
#
# COMPACT_ATOMS: atom_id res chain seq x y z
N MET A 1 -47.30 -57.43 -8.88
CA MET A 1 -47.77 -58.20 -7.70
C MET A 1 -46.57 -58.91 -7.11
N SER A 2 -46.30 -58.63 -5.82
CA SER A 2 -45.61 -59.48 -4.81
C SER A 2 -44.24 -60.08 -5.10
N SER A 3 -43.34 -60.32 -4.15
CA SER A 3 -43.00 -59.75 -2.85
C SER A 3 -41.70 -60.45 -2.41
N THR A 4 -40.81 -59.66 -1.85
CA THR A 4 -39.71 -59.89 -0.90
C THR A 4 -39.51 -61.28 -0.24
N HIS A 5 -38.23 -61.66 -0.10
CA HIS A 5 -37.56 -62.22 1.10
C HIS A 5 -36.14 -61.57 1.12
N GLN A 6 -35.62 -60.77 2.09
CA GLN A 6 -35.53 -60.81 3.57
C GLN A 6 -34.97 -62.16 4.07
N THR A 7 -33.92 -62.33 4.90
CA THR A 7 -33.10 -61.54 5.85
C THR A 7 -31.91 -62.48 6.22
N ARG A 8 -30.68 -62.11 6.65
CA ARG A 8 -30.30 -61.78 8.05
C ARG A 8 -28.76 -61.81 8.24
N GLU A 9 -28.23 -60.73 8.85
CA GLU A 9 -27.23 -60.56 9.96
C GLU A 9 -26.15 -61.66 10.22
N SER A 10 -24.95 -61.44 10.80
CA SER A 10 -24.49 -60.44 11.79
C SER A 10 -22.98 -60.62 12.13
N GLN A 11 -22.41 -59.61 12.81
CA GLN A 11 -21.22 -59.63 13.71
C GLN A 11 -19.82 -59.76 13.06
N GLY A 12 -18.80 -58.94 13.35
CA GLY A 12 -18.52 -58.06 14.48
C GLY A 12 -17.38 -58.64 15.33
N SER A 13 -16.17 -58.06 15.25
CA SER A 13 -15.17 -57.94 16.35
C SER A 13 -13.85 -57.30 15.88
N ARG A 14 -13.48 -56.17 16.49
CA ARG A 14 -12.09 -55.69 16.73
C ARG A 14 -11.73 -56.12 18.19
N PRO A 15 -10.47 -56.12 18.69
CA PRO A 15 -9.35 -55.22 18.32
C PRO A 15 -7.95 -55.87 18.29
N THR A 16 -6.98 -55.18 17.69
CA THR A 16 -5.57 -55.25 18.12
C THR A 16 -4.90 -53.93 17.78
N SER A 17 -4.28 -53.31 18.77
CA SER A 17 -3.38 -52.15 18.68
C SER A 17 -2.18 -52.52 19.57
N PRO A 18 -0.94 -52.14 19.24
CA PRO A 18 -0.59 -50.73 19.00
C PRO A 18 0.30 -50.51 17.77
N VAL A 19 0.00 -49.46 16.99
CA VAL A 19 1.07 -48.78 16.23
C VAL A 19 1.09 -47.34 16.72
N GLN A 20 2.21 -47.03 17.35
CA GLN A 20 2.65 -45.76 17.90
C GLN A 20 2.43 -44.60 16.90
N PRO A 21 2.07 -43.39 17.36
CA PRO A 21 2.29 -42.18 16.58
C PRO A 21 3.79 -41.86 16.66
N THR A 22 4.52 -42.05 15.56
CA THR A 22 5.85 -41.47 15.43
C THR A 22 5.68 -40.03 14.95
N ASP A 23 5.65 -39.12 15.92
CA ASP A 23 6.15 -37.77 15.70
C ASP A 23 7.63 -37.83 15.25
N THR A 24 8.02 -36.85 14.44
CA THR A 24 9.40 -36.44 14.12
C THR A 24 9.94 -36.87 12.75
N ALA A 25 9.68 -36.02 11.75
CA ALA A 25 10.72 -35.23 11.07
C ALA A 25 9.99 -34.28 10.08
N SER A 26 9.53 -33.11 10.54
CA SER A 26 10.26 -31.86 10.29
C SER A 26 11.59 -32.08 9.57
N THR A 27 11.65 -31.71 8.28
CA THR A 27 12.79 -31.11 7.54
C THR A 27 12.63 -31.38 6.05
N THR A 28 11.66 -30.76 5.35
CA THR A 28 11.79 -30.48 3.89
C THR A 28 10.84 -29.37 3.42
N ALA A 29 10.91 -28.19 4.02
CA ALA A 29 10.45 -26.96 3.37
C ALA A 29 11.33 -25.75 3.73
N ASN A 30 12.59 -26.01 4.09
CA ASN A 30 13.67 -25.03 3.88
C ASN A 30 14.30 -25.37 2.52
N LEU A 31 13.48 -25.39 1.47
CA LEU A 31 14.02 -24.99 0.17
C LEU A 31 14.49 -23.57 0.39
N LEU A 32 15.81 -23.37 0.25
CA LEU A 32 16.41 -22.06 0.09
C LEU A 32 15.38 -21.20 -0.67
N LYS A 33 14.82 -20.17 -0.03
CA LYS A 33 14.37 -19.02 -0.79
C LYS A 33 15.64 -18.50 -1.43
N GLU A 34 15.99 -18.99 -2.62
CA GLU A 34 16.72 -18.15 -3.55
C GLU A 34 15.98 -16.83 -3.52
N GLU A 35 16.66 -15.78 -3.04
CA GLU A 35 16.11 -14.44 -3.02
C GLU A 35 15.82 -14.08 -4.48
N GLN A 36 14.60 -14.39 -4.94
CA GLN A 36 14.14 -14.04 -6.26
C GLN A 36 14.36 -12.53 -6.41
N PRO A 37 15.17 -12.09 -7.40
CA PRO A 37 15.54 -10.70 -7.51
C PRO A 37 14.28 -9.85 -7.61
N TYR A 38 14.18 -8.81 -6.79
CA TYR A 38 12.98 -7.97 -6.73
C TYR A 38 12.57 -7.47 -8.11
N SER A 39 11.28 -7.56 -8.40
CA SER A 39 10.72 -7.10 -9.68
C SER A 39 10.24 -5.65 -9.57
N ARG A 40 10.35 -4.91 -10.67
CA ARG A 40 9.70 -3.59 -10.84
C ARG A 40 8.31 -3.70 -11.46
N ASP A 41 7.90 -4.89 -11.88
CA ASP A 41 6.57 -5.17 -12.39
C ASP A 41 5.57 -5.23 -11.21
N PRO A 42 4.56 -4.34 -11.15
CA PRO A 42 3.59 -4.33 -10.06
C PRO A 42 2.66 -5.55 -10.06
N PHE A 43 2.66 -6.38 -11.11
CA PHE A 43 1.95 -7.66 -11.16
C PHE A 43 2.78 -8.83 -10.62
N ALA A 44 4.08 -8.66 -10.43
CA ALA A 44 4.95 -9.72 -9.92
C ALA A 44 4.76 -9.93 -8.40
N PRO A 45 4.80 -11.18 -7.91
CA PRO A 45 4.64 -11.49 -6.49
C PRO A 45 5.77 -10.92 -5.62
N ASN A 46 6.94 -10.63 -6.18
CA ASN A 46 8.09 -10.03 -5.52
C ASN A 46 8.28 -8.55 -5.94
N TYR A 47 7.19 -7.85 -6.26
CA TYR A 47 7.22 -6.44 -6.62
C TYR A 47 7.82 -5.57 -5.52
N ARG A 48 8.74 -4.68 -5.90
CA ARG A 48 9.29 -3.63 -5.04
C ARG A 48 9.47 -2.33 -5.81
N TYR A 49 9.04 -1.22 -5.20
CA TYR A 49 9.27 0.11 -5.75
C TYR A 49 10.74 0.50 -5.55
N LEU A 50 11.59 0.22 -6.52
CA LEU A 50 13.05 0.50 -6.48
C LEU A 50 13.42 1.72 -7.34
N GLY A 51 12.55 2.75 -7.35
CA GLY A 51 12.35 3.59 -8.53
C GLY A 51 13.03 4.96 -8.59
N PHE A 52 13.51 5.56 -7.50
CA PHE A 52 14.05 6.92 -7.58
C PHE A 52 15.55 6.92 -7.89
N THR A 53 15.93 7.54 -9.02
CA THR A 53 17.32 7.91 -9.27
C THR A 53 17.75 9.00 -8.28
N GLU A 54 19.06 9.15 -8.03
CA GLU A 54 19.56 10.23 -7.17
C GLU A 54 19.12 11.61 -7.66
N GLN A 55 18.97 11.80 -8.98
CA GLN A 55 18.48 13.04 -9.57
C GLN A 55 16.99 13.28 -9.26
N GLN A 56 16.15 12.23 -9.31
CA GLN A 56 14.74 12.34 -8.93
C GLN A 56 14.57 12.58 -7.43
N LYS A 57 15.42 11.96 -6.60
CA LYS A 57 15.44 12.22 -5.16
C LYS A 57 15.78 13.68 -4.86
N ALA A 58 16.81 14.21 -5.53
CA ALA A 58 17.22 15.60 -5.38
C ALA A 58 16.12 16.58 -5.82
N GLY A 59 15.51 16.36 -6.99
CA GLY A 59 14.41 17.20 -7.46
C GLY A 59 13.19 17.15 -6.53
N TRP A 60 12.86 15.96 -6.00
CA TRP A 60 11.78 15.84 -5.01
C TRP A 60 12.09 16.59 -3.72
N VAL A 61 13.32 16.52 -3.20
CA VAL A 61 13.72 17.26 -1.99
C VAL A 61 13.62 18.77 -2.19
N GLU A 62 13.96 19.26 -3.39
CA GLU A 62 13.92 20.67 -3.74
C GLU A 62 12.48 21.20 -3.85
N GLU A 63 11.56 20.42 -4.42
CA GLU A 63 10.16 20.80 -4.62
C GLU A 63 9.27 20.52 -3.40
N TRP A 64 9.70 19.68 -2.46
CA TRP A 64 8.85 19.26 -1.35
C TRP A 64 8.74 20.35 -0.27
N PRO A 65 7.51 20.76 0.12
CA PRO A 65 7.31 21.92 1.00
C PRO A 65 7.62 21.64 2.48
N PHE A 66 8.03 20.42 2.84
CA PHE A 66 8.30 20.01 4.22
C PHE A 66 9.66 19.33 4.36
N PRO A 67 10.34 19.42 5.51
CA PRO A 67 11.55 18.64 5.73
C PRO A 67 11.24 17.14 5.68
N LEU A 68 11.96 16.41 4.81
CA LEU A 68 11.87 14.95 4.75
C LEU A 68 12.53 14.34 5.98
N VAL A 69 11.93 13.28 6.51
CA VAL A 69 12.54 12.50 7.60
C VAL A 69 13.83 11.81 7.12
N PRO A 70 14.85 11.62 7.99
CA PRO A 70 16.16 11.14 7.55
C PRO A 70 16.18 9.79 6.81
N ASN A 71 15.21 8.92 7.08
CA ASN A 71 15.06 7.60 6.44
C ASN A 71 13.95 7.56 5.37
N TYR A 72 13.48 8.73 4.90
CA TYR A 72 12.35 8.84 3.96
C TYR A 72 12.49 7.93 2.74
N TRP A 73 13.67 7.91 2.11
CA TRP A 73 13.91 7.11 0.91
C TRP A 73 13.94 5.61 1.18
N GLU A 74 14.38 5.19 2.35
CA GLU A 74 14.36 3.78 2.78
C GLU A 74 12.91 3.32 3.01
N ILE A 75 12.11 4.18 3.62
CA ILE A 75 10.67 3.97 3.85
C ILE A 75 9.93 3.86 2.51
N ILE A 76 10.17 4.80 1.58
CA ILE A 76 9.56 4.79 0.26
C ILE A 76 10.04 3.61 -0.60
N GLY A 77 11.25 3.11 -0.37
CA GLY A 77 11.79 1.90 -1.01
C GLY A 77 11.42 0.58 -0.31
N SER A 78 10.57 0.62 0.72
CA SER A 78 10.22 -0.55 1.52
C SER A 78 9.18 -1.44 0.83
N VAL A 79 9.05 -2.68 1.32
CA VAL A 79 8.02 -3.63 0.83
C VAL A 79 6.63 -3.13 1.20
N GLU A 80 6.49 -2.51 2.36
CA GLU A 80 5.25 -1.92 2.85
C GLU A 80 4.78 -0.79 1.94
N HIS A 81 5.68 0.08 1.46
CA HIS A 81 5.32 1.11 0.50
C HIS A 81 4.89 0.50 -0.83
N ALA A 82 5.65 -0.49 -1.32
CA ALA A 82 5.35 -1.16 -2.58
C ALA A 82 3.96 -1.84 -2.54
N GLU A 83 3.60 -2.49 -1.43
CA GLU A 83 2.27 -3.07 -1.23
C GLU A 83 1.18 -1.98 -1.10
N TYR A 84 1.49 -0.87 -0.43
CA TYR A 84 0.58 0.26 -0.29
C TYR A 84 0.24 0.88 -1.65
N SER A 85 1.23 1.06 -2.53
CA SER A 85 1.08 1.68 -3.84
C SER A 85 0.68 0.70 -4.95
N ARG A 86 0.88 -0.62 -4.78
CA ARG A 86 0.75 -1.65 -5.83
C ARG A 86 -0.52 -1.52 -6.68
N THR A 87 -1.69 -1.34 -6.05
CA THR A 87 -2.95 -1.22 -6.79
C THR A 87 -2.94 -0.05 -7.76
N LYS A 88 -2.41 1.10 -7.32
CA LYS A 88 -2.23 2.28 -8.18
C LYS A 88 -1.20 2.00 -9.27
N ASP A 89 -0.06 1.40 -8.94
CA ASP A 89 1.00 1.13 -9.92
C ASP A 89 0.53 0.16 -11.02
N GLN A 90 -0.30 -0.83 -10.67
CA GLN A 90 -0.94 -1.69 -11.66
C GLN A 90 -1.92 -0.92 -12.56
N LEU A 91 -2.72 0.00 -12.00
CA LEU A 91 -3.61 0.86 -12.80
C LEU A 91 -2.78 1.73 -13.76
N ASP A 92 -1.69 2.34 -13.28
CA ASP A 92 -0.79 3.16 -14.08
C ASP A 92 -0.23 2.38 -15.28
N VAL A 93 0.21 1.13 -15.08
CA VAL A 93 0.69 0.27 -16.16
C VAL A 93 -0.42 0.00 -17.17
N LEU A 94 -1.60 -0.43 -16.72
CA LEU A 94 -2.72 -0.76 -17.61
C LEU A 94 -3.18 0.45 -18.44
N LEU A 95 -3.21 1.64 -17.83
CA LEU A 95 -3.54 2.90 -18.51
C LEU A 95 -2.50 3.26 -19.59
N ARG A 96 -1.20 3.12 -19.29
CA ARG A 96 -0.12 3.42 -20.26
C ARG A 96 -0.10 2.46 -21.44
N GLU A 97 -0.30 1.17 -21.20
CA GLU A 97 -0.38 0.16 -22.26
C GLU A 97 -1.47 0.46 -23.29
N ARG A 98 -2.48 1.24 -22.91
CA ARG A 98 -3.64 1.62 -23.74
C ARG A 98 -3.58 3.06 -24.24
N GLY A 99 -2.56 3.83 -23.88
CA GLY A 99 -2.46 5.26 -24.21
C GLY A 99 -3.55 6.13 -23.55
N LEU A 100 -4.07 5.70 -22.39
CA LEU A 100 -5.15 6.40 -21.66
C LEU A 100 -4.63 7.22 -20.47
N TYR A 101 -3.35 7.07 -20.11
CA TYR A 101 -2.77 7.55 -18.85
C TYR A 101 -2.92 9.05 -18.65
N GLU A 102 -2.48 9.84 -19.60
CA GLU A 102 -2.42 11.29 -19.51
C GLU A 102 -3.83 11.88 -19.39
N HIS A 103 -4.74 11.47 -20.29
CA HIS A 103 -6.10 12.01 -20.31
C HIS A 103 -6.94 11.54 -19.11
N PHE A 104 -6.77 10.29 -18.67
CA PHE A 104 -7.41 9.79 -17.45
C PHE A 104 -7.03 10.64 -16.23
N TYR A 105 -5.75 10.99 -16.09
CA TYR A 105 -5.28 11.79 -14.97
C TYR A 105 -5.58 13.29 -15.10
N GLU A 106 -5.66 13.80 -16.32
CA GLU A 106 -6.17 15.13 -16.60
C GLU A 106 -7.63 15.28 -16.15
N ILE A 107 -8.49 14.28 -16.41
CA ILE A 107 -9.87 14.28 -15.90
C ILE A 107 -9.89 14.30 -14.36
N LEU A 108 -9.07 13.46 -13.71
CA LEU A 108 -9.11 13.33 -12.25
C LEU A 108 -8.53 14.53 -11.50
N TYR A 109 -7.46 15.13 -12.02
CA TYR A 109 -6.69 16.14 -11.28
C TYR A 109 -6.69 17.51 -11.95
N GLY A 110 -7.29 17.63 -13.13
CA GLY A 110 -7.20 18.82 -13.97
C GLY A 110 -5.96 18.80 -14.87
N PRO A 111 -5.82 19.81 -15.75
CA PRO A 111 -4.67 19.91 -16.65
C PRO A 111 -3.37 19.95 -15.86
N PHE A 112 -2.40 19.12 -16.27
CA PHE A 112 -1.02 19.22 -15.79
C PHE A 112 -0.48 20.58 -16.22
N LYS A 113 -0.50 21.58 -15.34
CA LYS A 113 0.18 22.85 -15.62
C LYS A 113 1.67 22.55 -15.76
N SER A 114 2.22 22.84 -16.94
CA SER A 114 3.66 22.75 -17.19
C SER A 114 4.41 23.64 -16.20
N ALA A 115 5.56 23.17 -15.72
CA ALA A 115 6.50 23.94 -14.90
C ALA A 115 6.78 25.29 -15.57
N GLY A 116 6.20 26.37 -15.02
CA GLY A 116 6.23 27.70 -15.62
C GLY A 116 5.07 28.60 -15.19
N ASP A 117 3.93 28.01 -14.80
CA ASP A 117 2.84 28.77 -14.18
C ASP A 117 3.06 28.87 -12.67
N ASP A 118 3.45 30.08 -12.26
CA ASP A 118 3.88 30.51 -10.93
C ASP A 118 2.72 30.57 -9.90
N LYS A 119 1.94 29.48 -9.83
CA LYS A 119 0.98 29.22 -8.76
C LYS A 119 0.97 27.73 -8.49
N THR A 120 1.52 27.34 -7.35
CA THR A 120 1.25 26.07 -6.67
C THR A 120 -0.24 26.04 -6.25
N GLU A 121 -1.16 26.10 -7.22
CA GLU A 121 -2.54 25.73 -6.99
C GLU A 121 -2.49 24.22 -6.73
N ALA A 122 -2.62 23.87 -5.46
CA ALA A 122 -2.74 22.51 -4.99
C ALA A 122 -3.65 21.74 -5.95
N LEU A 123 -3.19 20.59 -6.45
CA LEU A 123 -4.00 19.67 -7.24
C LEU A 123 -5.39 19.61 -6.60
N GLU A 124 -6.41 20.10 -7.33
CA GLU A 124 -7.74 20.16 -6.76
C GLU A 124 -8.14 18.74 -6.32
N PRO A 125 -8.66 18.58 -5.09
CA PRO A 125 -9.04 17.27 -4.60
C PRO A 125 -10.04 16.62 -5.57
N GLN A 126 -9.88 15.32 -5.80
CA GLN A 126 -10.80 14.55 -6.65
C GLN A 126 -12.24 14.81 -6.23
N THR A 127 -13.01 15.45 -7.12
CA THR A 127 -14.44 15.68 -6.88
C THR A 127 -15.23 14.42 -7.26
N ARG A 128 -16.43 14.26 -6.72
CA ARG A 128 -17.34 13.17 -7.13
C ARG A 128 -17.61 13.21 -8.64
N ASP A 129 -17.69 14.41 -9.20
CA ASP A 129 -17.98 14.63 -10.61
C ASP A 129 -16.80 14.19 -11.49
N ARG A 130 -15.56 14.53 -11.13
CA ARG A 130 -14.36 14.06 -11.84
C ARG A 130 -14.18 12.55 -11.79
N VAL A 131 -14.51 11.91 -10.66
CA VAL A 131 -14.50 10.44 -10.57
C VAL A 131 -15.58 9.82 -11.45
N ALA A 132 -16.76 10.44 -11.54
CA ALA A 132 -17.82 9.97 -12.44
C ALA A 132 -17.43 10.14 -13.92
N GLU A 133 -16.81 11.26 -14.28
CA GLU A 133 -16.28 11.51 -15.62
C GLU A 133 -15.19 10.52 -16.00
N ALA A 134 -14.21 10.29 -15.12
CA ALA A 134 -13.15 9.30 -15.34
C ALA A 134 -13.72 7.88 -15.49
N ARG A 135 -14.76 7.53 -14.73
CA ARG A 135 -15.47 6.26 -14.86
C ARG A 135 -16.11 6.11 -16.24
N GLU A 136 -16.83 7.13 -16.72
CA GLU A 136 -17.45 7.08 -18.05
C GLU A 136 -16.40 7.03 -19.16
N TYR A 137 -15.30 7.78 -19.03
CA TYR A 137 -14.17 7.69 -19.94
C TYR A 137 -13.64 6.25 -20.07
N LEU A 138 -13.36 5.57 -18.95
CA LEU A 138 -12.90 4.18 -18.96
C LEU A 138 -13.91 3.21 -19.58
N LYS A 139 -15.21 3.42 -19.37
CA LYS A 139 -16.26 2.61 -20.01
C LYS A 139 -16.28 2.80 -21.53
N THR A 140 -16.18 4.05 -21.99
CA THR A 140 -16.21 4.37 -23.43
C THR A 140 -14.97 3.87 -24.17
N ALA A 141 -13.83 3.77 -23.47
CA ALA A 141 -12.59 3.21 -24.02
C ALA A 141 -12.66 1.68 -24.27
N GLY A 142 -13.73 1.00 -23.83
CA GLY A 142 -13.94 -0.43 -24.07
C GLY A 142 -13.23 -1.37 -23.08
N ASP A 143 -12.68 -0.83 -21.99
CA ASP A 143 -11.85 -1.57 -21.01
C ASP A 143 -12.59 -1.86 -19.70
N SER A 144 -13.82 -2.36 -19.82
CA SER A 144 -14.80 -2.36 -18.72
C SER A 144 -14.51 -3.31 -17.56
N GLU A 145 -13.64 -4.32 -17.69
CA GLU A 145 -13.40 -5.27 -16.59
C GLU A 145 -12.06 -5.08 -15.87
N PRO A 146 -10.86 -5.32 -16.43
CA PRO A 146 -9.64 -5.24 -15.63
C PRO A 146 -9.30 -3.81 -15.21
N LEU A 147 -9.44 -2.85 -16.13
CA LEU A 147 -9.00 -1.46 -15.94
C LEU A 147 -9.98 -0.69 -15.05
N LEU A 148 -11.27 -0.74 -15.37
CA LEU A 148 -12.30 -0.07 -14.58
C LEU A 148 -12.36 -0.64 -13.16
N TRP A 149 -12.30 -1.97 -12.99
CA TRP A 149 -12.25 -2.57 -11.65
C TRP A 149 -11.04 -2.09 -10.86
N ARG A 150 -9.86 -1.97 -11.49
CA ARG A 150 -8.66 -1.46 -10.82
C ARG A 150 -8.81 0.00 -10.40
N ALA A 151 -9.41 0.83 -11.26
CA ALA A 151 -9.70 2.23 -10.95
C ALA A 151 -10.67 2.37 -9.77
N GLU A 152 -11.75 1.58 -9.75
CA GLU A 152 -12.71 1.54 -8.64
C GLU A 152 -12.05 1.11 -7.33
N GLU A 153 -11.15 0.13 -7.37
CA GLU A 153 -10.41 -0.31 -6.20
C GLU A 153 -9.48 0.80 -5.66
N VAL A 154 -8.78 1.53 -6.54
CA VAL A 154 -7.98 2.70 -6.15
C VAL A 154 -8.86 3.76 -5.49
N TRP A 155 -10.03 4.08 -6.05
CA TRP A 155 -10.94 5.07 -5.46
C TRP A 155 -11.52 4.60 -4.13
N ARG A 156 -11.88 3.32 -4.00
CA ARG A 156 -12.38 2.73 -2.75
C ARG A 156 -11.35 2.83 -1.63
N LEU A 157 -10.09 2.53 -1.91
CA LEU A 157 -8.98 2.64 -0.95
C LEU A 157 -8.72 4.12 -0.60
N ASN A 158 -8.61 4.99 -1.60
CA ASN A 158 -8.30 6.41 -1.40
C ASN A 158 -9.39 7.19 -0.68
N LYS A 159 -10.66 6.75 -0.78
CA LYS A 159 -11.79 7.31 -0.03
C LYS A 159 -11.51 7.43 1.46
N TRP A 160 -10.77 6.48 2.04
CA TRP A 160 -10.45 6.47 3.47
C TRP A 160 -8.98 6.81 3.75
N ARG A 161 -8.04 6.40 2.89
CA ARG A 161 -6.61 6.72 3.06
C ARG A 161 -6.37 8.23 3.09
N GLN A 162 -7.04 9.01 2.23
CA GLN A 162 -6.84 10.47 2.15
C GLN A 162 -7.31 11.21 3.42
N PRO A 163 -8.57 11.04 3.90
CA PRO A 163 -8.99 11.62 5.17
C PRO A 163 -8.11 11.21 6.37
N VAL A 164 -7.66 9.95 6.40
CA VAL A 164 -6.76 9.47 7.46
C VAL A 164 -5.39 10.16 7.38
N ASN A 165 -4.80 10.28 6.18
CA ASN A 165 -3.53 10.99 5.98
C ASN A 165 -3.61 12.46 6.37
N ARG A 166 -4.76 13.11 6.17
CA ARG A 166 -4.99 14.50 6.59
C ARG A 166 -5.31 14.66 8.08
N GLY A 167 -5.53 13.56 8.79
CA GLY A 167 -5.95 13.58 10.20
C GLY A 167 -7.43 13.88 10.42
N ASP A 168 -8.24 13.92 9.36
CA ASP A 168 -9.69 14.12 9.44
C ASP A 168 -10.39 12.91 10.10
N VAL A 169 -9.80 11.73 9.95
CA VAL A 169 -10.32 10.44 10.43
C VAL A 169 -9.21 9.65 11.10
N LYS A 170 -9.56 8.90 12.16
CA LYS A 170 -8.62 8.02 12.86
C LYS A 170 -8.16 6.85 11.97
N VAL A 171 -6.90 6.46 12.12
CA VAL A 171 -6.27 5.41 11.29
C VAL A 171 -6.94 4.04 11.42
N GLU A 172 -7.55 3.73 12.57
CA GLU A 172 -8.32 2.50 12.80
C GLU A 172 -9.47 2.32 11.81
N LYS A 173 -9.97 3.42 11.20
CA LYS A 173 -10.99 3.34 10.16
C LYS A 173 -10.57 2.45 8.99
N LEU A 174 -9.28 2.38 8.68
CA LEU A 174 -8.76 1.54 7.61
C LEU A 174 -8.93 0.04 7.90
N LEU A 175 -8.76 -0.38 9.16
CA LEU A 175 -9.05 -1.76 9.57
C LEU A 175 -10.54 -2.09 9.45
N GLU A 176 -11.42 -1.16 9.85
CA GLU A 176 -12.88 -1.35 9.74
C GLU A 176 -13.34 -1.59 8.29
N VAL A 177 -12.65 -1.00 7.31
CA VAL A 177 -12.98 -1.13 5.88
C VAL A 177 -12.11 -2.18 5.16
N GLY A 178 -11.34 -2.96 5.91
CA GLY A 178 -10.51 -4.06 5.41
C GLY A 178 -9.18 -3.66 4.76
N ASP A 179 -8.76 -2.40 4.86
CA ASP A 179 -7.50 -1.89 4.31
C ASP A 179 -6.34 -2.03 5.30
N VAL A 180 -5.95 -3.28 5.55
CA VAL A 180 -4.85 -3.63 6.48
C VAL A 180 -3.50 -3.07 6.02
N ILE A 181 -3.24 -3.09 4.72
CA ILE A 181 -2.02 -2.54 4.12
C ILE A 181 -1.96 -1.03 4.36
N GLY A 182 -3.05 -0.31 4.07
CA GLY A 182 -3.16 1.13 4.34
C GLY A 182 -2.97 1.47 5.82
N TYR A 183 -3.59 0.70 6.71
CA TYR A 183 -3.42 0.87 8.16
C TYR A 183 -1.94 0.76 8.57
N ASN A 184 -1.27 -0.32 8.18
CA ASN A 184 0.13 -0.58 8.56
C ASN A 184 1.06 0.51 8.02
N TRP A 185 0.90 0.90 6.76
CA TRP A 185 1.71 1.93 6.13
C TRP A 185 1.56 3.30 6.82
N ILE A 186 0.32 3.76 7.01
CA ILE A 186 0.08 5.09 7.60
C ILE A 186 0.50 5.12 9.07
N ARG A 187 0.27 4.05 9.84
CA ARG A 187 0.77 3.94 11.22
C ARG A 187 2.28 4.05 11.29
N MET A 188 2.99 3.37 10.38
CA MET A 188 4.44 3.44 10.31
C MET A 188 4.89 4.89 10.06
N LEU A 189 4.32 5.57 9.06
CA LEU A 189 4.62 6.97 8.76
C LEU A 189 4.33 7.90 9.94
N GLN A 190 3.19 7.74 10.62
CA GLN A 190 2.84 8.51 11.82
C GLN A 190 3.88 8.30 12.94
N GLY A 191 4.27 7.05 13.21
CA GLY A 191 5.30 6.74 14.20
C GLY A 191 6.66 7.35 13.86
N ILE A 192 7.03 7.39 12.58
CA ILE A 192 8.26 8.04 12.13
C ILE A 192 8.19 9.56 12.33
N HIS A 193 7.07 10.20 11.97
CA HIS A 193 6.86 11.64 12.19
C HIS A 193 6.91 12.00 13.68
N ASP A 194 6.25 11.22 14.54
CA ASP A 194 6.24 11.45 15.99
C ASP A 194 7.64 11.29 16.59
N TRP A 195 8.42 10.31 16.12
CA TRP A 195 9.80 10.11 16.56
C TRP A 195 10.72 11.26 16.13
N VAL A 196 10.55 11.79 14.92
CA VAL A 196 11.31 12.97 14.45
C VAL A 196 10.99 14.19 15.30
N LYS A 197 9.70 14.50 15.52
CA LYS A 197 9.28 15.60 16.39
C LYS A 197 9.83 15.45 17.81
N TYR A 198 9.83 14.23 18.36
CA TYR A 198 10.42 13.96 19.66
C TYR A 198 11.93 14.27 19.68
N ARG A 199 12.70 13.81 18.68
CA ARG A 199 14.14 14.10 18.60
C ARG A 199 14.43 15.58 18.46
N GLU A 200 13.66 16.31 17.65
CA GLU A 200 13.80 17.76 17.49
C GLU A 200 13.48 18.49 18.80
N GLY A 201 12.40 18.10 19.50
CA GLY A 201 12.06 18.66 20.81
C GLY A 201 13.10 18.40 21.89
N VAL A 202 13.72 17.22 21.89
CA VAL A 202 14.84 16.87 22.79
C VAL A 202 16.11 17.67 22.43
N ALA A 203 16.38 17.88 21.14
CA ALA A 203 17.52 18.68 20.69
C ALA A 203 17.39 20.15 21.09
N THR A 204 16.21 20.75 20.95
CA THR A 204 15.94 22.13 21.38
C THR A 204 16.02 22.29 22.90
N ALA A 205 15.50 21.33 23.68
CA ALA A 205 15.59 21.37 25.14
C ALA A 205 17.03 21.23 25.65
N GLY A 206 17.88 20.48 24.94
CA GLY A 206 19.31 20.33 25.24
C GLY A 206 20.17 21.55 24.89
N GLU A 207 19.75 22.39 23.93
CA GLU A 207 20.46 23.63 23.60
C GLU A 207 20.15 24.76 24.58
N ASP A 208 18.91 24.87 25.06
CA ASP A 208 18.54 25.90 26.06
C ASP A 208 19.25 25.66 27.40
N THR A 209 19.34 24.40 27.85
CA THR A 209 20.11 24.04 29.06
C THR A 209 21.62 24.31 28.92
N ARG A 210 22.17 24.25 27.71
CA ARG A 210 23.60 24.52 27.46
C ARG A 210 23.92 26.02 27.39
N LYS A 211 22.94 26.87 27.04
CA LYS A 211 23.08 28.34 27.06
C LYS A 211 22.94 28.90 28.48
N GLU A 212 22.07 28.33 29.31
CA GLU A 212 21.97 28.73 30.72
C GLU A 212 23.26 28.43 31.51
N GLN A 213 23.93 27.30 31.25
CA GLN A 213 25.20 26.97 31.92
C GLN A 213 26.39 27.83 31.49
N LYS A 214 26.35 28.48 30.31
CA LYS A 214 27.44 29.35 29.84
C LYS A 214 27.27 30.83 30.22
N SER A 215 26.12 31.20 30.77
CA SER A 215 25.78 32.59 31.11
C SER A 215 25.91 32.90 32.61
N GLY A 216 26.20 31.89 33.43
CA GLY A 216 26.29 31.98 34.89
C GLY A 216 27.69 31.75 35.48
N GLY A 217 28.75 31.97 34.68
CA GLY A 217 30.15 31.86 35.12
C GLY A 217 30.85 33.22 35.12
#